data_AF-A0A3N5G6P1-F1
#
_entry.id   AF-A0A3N5G6P1-F1
#
_cell.length_a   1.000
_cell.length_b   1.000
_cell.length_c   1.000
_cell.angle_alpha   90.00
_cell.angle_beta   90.00
_cell.angle_gamma   90.00
#
_symmetry.space_group_name_H-M   'P 1'
#
loop_
_entity.id
_entity.type
_entity.pdbx_description
1 polymer ?
#
loop_
_entity_poly.entity_id
_entity_poly.type
_entity_poly.pdbx_seq_one_letter_code
_entity_poly.pdbx_strand_id
1 'polypeptide(L)'
;MKKLTLALAAVLLCAVPALAEDDETVRSFQKKIPAGGVDRVHVDFPVGEVEVTGTSGNDLDARLDLVCDNDNSRCREAARKVRYVYDTSGDELRLRVRDWPKG
;
A
#
# COMPACT_ATOMS: atom_id res chain seq x y z
N MET A 1 -28.94 53.55 -21.17
CA MET A 1 -27.81 53.61 -22.14
C MET A 1 -26.54 54.04 -21.40
N LYS A 2 -25.45 53.28 -21.56
CA LYS A 2 -24.08 53.38 -20.98
C LYS A 2 -23.79 52.17 -20.07
N LYS A 3 -22.71 51.39 -20.21
CA LYS A 3 -21.60 51.29 -21.17
C LYS A 3 -21.13 49.82 -21.09
N LEU A 4 -20.90 49.20 -22.24
CA LEU A 4 -20.10 47.98 -22.41
C LEU A 4 -18.68 48.24 -21.91
N THR A 5 -18.09 47.33 -21.11
CA THR A 5 -16.78 46.74 -21.43
C THR A 5 -16.50 45.55 -20.51
N LEU A 6 -16.46 44.34 -21.10
CA LEU A 6 -15.88 43.15 -20.49
C LEU A 6 -14.40 43.43 -20.17
N ALA A 7 -14.02 43.33 -18.89
CA ALA A 7 -12.63 43.23 -18.48
C ALA A 7 -12.29 41.74 -18.31
N LEU A 8 -11.83 41.17 -19.41
CA LEU A 8 -11.15 39.88 -19.51
C LEU A 8 -9.73 40.07 -18.96
N ALA A 9 -9.44 39.64 -17.73
CA ALA A 9 -8.06 39.55 -17.25
C ALA A 9 -7.90 38.58 -16.06
N ALA A 10 -6.91 37.70 -16.21
CA ALA A 10 -6.21 36.97 -15.16
C ALA A 10 -6.91 35.77 -14.51
N VAL A 11 -7.26 34.81 -15.37
CA VAL A 11 -7.10 33.37 -15.08
C VAL A 11 -5.62 33.12 -14.79
N LEU A 12 -5.17 33.17 -13.53
CA LEU A 12 -3.79 32.78 -13.14
C LEU A 12 -3.58 32.59 -11.63
N LEU A 13 -4.65 32.44 -10.84
CA LEU A 13 -4.51 32.17 -9.40
C LEU A 13 -4.68 30.69 -9.11
N CYS A 14 -3.54 30.09 -8.75
CA CYS A 14 -3.42 28.90 -7.91
C CYS A 14 -3.67 27.55 -8.59
N ALA A 15 -2.87 27.24 -9.62
CA ALA A 15 -2.33 25.89 -9.73
C ALA A 15 -1.30 25.69 -8.61
N VAL A 16 -1.78 25.59 -7.37
CA VAL A 16 -0.96 24.98 -6.31
C VAL A 16 -0.87 23.52 -6.74
N PRO A 17 0.34 22.96 -6.97
CA PRO A 17 0.42 21.52 -6.93
C PRO A 17 -0.06 21.18 -5.54
N ALA A 18 -1.24 20.56 -5.44
CA ALA A 18 -1.58 19.80 -4.27
C ALA A 18 -0.42 18.82 -4.15
N LEU A 19 0.53 19.16 -3.28
CA LEU A 19 1.48 18.20 -2.76
C LEU A 19 0.57 17.21 -2.10
N ALA A 20 0.26 16.14 -2.83
CA ALA A 20 -0.28 14.95 -2.22
C ALA A 20 0.64 14.69 -1.05
N GLU A 21 0.07 14.67 0.15
CA GLU A 21 0.69 14.02 1.29
C GLU A 21 0.74 12.55 0.89
N ASP A 22 1.68 12.23 -0.01
CA ASP A 22 2.02 10.87 -0.35
C ASP A 22 2.58 10.33 0.95
N ASP A 23 1.74 9.57 1.64
CA ASP A 23 2.13 8.59 2.63
C ASP A 23 3.24 7.74 2.01
N GLU A 24 4.47 8.25 2.08
CA GLU A 24 5.58 7.78 1.26
C GLU A 24 5.84 6.34 1.67
N THR A 25 5.56 5.42 0.74
CA THR A 25 5.83 4.01 0.96
C THR A 25 7.32 3.84 1.18
N VAL A 26 7.72 3.62 2.43
CA VAL A 26 9.13 3.48 2.81
C VAL A 26 9.70 2.14 2.35
N ARG A 27 8.83 1.15 2.07
CA ARG A 27 9.21 -0.15 1.53
C ARG A 27 8.00 -0.89 0.96
N SER A 28 8.17 -1.49 -0.22
CA SER A 28 7.20 -2.40 -0.81
C SER A 28 7.77 -3.82 -0.95
N PHE A 29 6.92 -4.82 -0.76
CA PHE A 29 7.19 -6.20 -1.07
C PHE A 29 6.12 -6.69 -2.03
N GLN A 30 6.53 -7.38 -3.09
CA GLN A 30 5.61 -8.06 -3.98
C GLN A 30 6.08 -9.49 -4.19
N LYS A 31 5.15 -10.45 -4.12
CA LYS A 31 5.44 -11.85 -4.36
C LYS A 31 4.29 -12.55 -5.06
N LYS A 32 4.62 -13.29 -6.10
CA LYS A 32 3.76 -14.32 -6.69
C LYS A 32 3.96 -15.63 -5.94
N ILE A 33 2.86 -16.20 -5.46
CA ILE A 33 2.85 -17.44 -4.68
C ILE A 33 1.98 -18.44 -5.42
N PRO A 34 2.53 -19.60 -5.84
CA PRO A 34 1.71 -20.67 -6.41
C PRO A 34 0.63 -21.09 -5.43
N ALA A 35 -0.63 -21.04 -5.83
CA ALA A 35 -1.79 -21.38 -5.00
C ALA A 35 -2.59 -22.58 -5.54
N GLY A 36 -2.05 -23.28 -6.54
CA GLY A 36 -2.67 -24.49 -7.07
C GLY A 36 -2.83 -25.57 -6.00
N GLY A 37 -4.06 -26.08 -5.82
CA GLY A 37 -4.38 -27.11 -4.82
C GLY A 37 -4.56 -26.60 -3.40
N VAL A 38 -4.58 -25.27 -3.20
CA VAL A 38 -4.90 -24.63 -1.92
C VAL A 38 -6.39 -24.29 -1.91
N ASP A 39 -7.12 -24.79 -0.92
CA ASP A 39 -8.54 -24.49 -0.71
C ASP A 39 -8.73 -23.32 0.27
N ARG A 40 -7.69 -22.96 1.03
CA ARG A 40 -7.76 -21.96 2.08
C ARG A 40 -6.53 -21.07 2.14
N VAL A 41 -6.77 -19.76 2.20
CA VAL A 41 -5.73 -18.77 2.47
C VAL A 41 -5.96 -18.18 3.86
N HIS A 42 -4.95 -18.31 4.72
CA HIS A 42 -4.93 -17.69 6.04
C HIS A 42 -3.99 -16.49 6.01
N VAL A 43 -4.50 -15.29 6.30
CA VAL A 43 -3.71 -14.06 6.35
C VAL A 43 -3.60 -13.56 7.78
N ASP A 44 -2.38 -13.57 8.32
CA ASP A 44 -2.05 -12.97 9.62
C ASP A 44 -1.29 -11.67 9.36
N PHE A 45 -1.99 -10.56 9.53
CA PHE A 45 -1.50 -9.22 9.24
C PHE A 45 -1.69 -8.32 10.46
N PRO A 46 -0.62 -7.66 10.94
CA PRO A 46 -0.73 -6.67 12.00
C PRO A 46 -1.57 -5.49 11.51
N VAL A 47 -2.27 -4.82 12.42
CA VAL A 47 -3.21 -3.72 12.17
C VAL A 47 -2.85 -2.83 10.97
N GLY A 48 -3.84 -2.56 10.11
CA GLY A 48 -3.70 -1.78 8.89
C GLY A 48 -4.86 -2.02 7.93
N GLU A 49 -4.68 -1.63 6.67
CA GLU A 49 -5.63 -1.92 5.58
C GLU A 49 -5.26 -3.23 4.88
N VAL A 50 -6.27 -4.07 4.62
CA VAL A 50 -6.11 -5.33 3.88
C VAL A 50 -7.19 -5.39 2.80
N GLU A 51 -6.75 -5.45 1.55
CA GLU A 51 -7.61 -5.64 0.39
C GLU A 51 -7.43 -7.06 -0.18
N VAL A 52 -8.54 -7.75 -0.44
CA VAL A 52 -8.54 -9.08 -1.07
C VAL A 52 -9.42 -9.03 -2.31
N THR A 53 -8.83 -9.27 -3.47
CA THR A 53 -9.52 -9.29 -4.76
C THR A 53 -9.34 -10.66 -5.43
N GLY A 54 -10.41 -11.14 -6.06
CA GLY A 54 -10.36 -12.38 -6.86
C GLY A 54 -9.83 -12.10 -8.26
N THR A 55 -8.91 -12.94 -8.74
CA THR A 55 -8.41 -12.91 -10.12
C THR A 55 -8.62 -14.27 -10.79
N SER A 56 -8.48 -14.34 -12.12
CA SER A 56 -8.67 -15.58 -12.90
C SER A 56 -7.42 -16.49 -12.95
N GLY A 57 -6.40 -16.23 -12.12
CA GLY A 57 -5.15 -16.98 -12.10
C GLY A 57 -5.10 -18.11 -11.06
N ASN A 58 -4.09 -18.98 -11.17
CA ASN A 58 -3.77 -20.04 -10.20
C ASN A 58 -2.71 -19.61 -9.16
N ASP A 59 -2.27 -18.36 -9.25
CA ASP A 59 -1.27 -17.77 -8.36
C ASP A 59 -1.93 -16.72 -7.50
N LEU A 60 -1.45 -16.61 -6.26
CA LEU A 60 -1.76 -15.50 -5.36
C LEU A 60 -0.72 -14.40 -5.55
N ASP A 61 -1.19 -13.21 -5.91
CA ASP A 61 -0.40 -11.98 -5.96
C ASP A 61 -0.48 -11.26 -4.61
N ALA A 62 0.60 -11.32 -3.83
CA ALA A 62 0.70 -10.62 -2.55
C ALA A 62 1.52 -9.34 -2.68
N ARG A 63 0.98 -8.22 -2.19
CA ARG A 63 1.69 -6.95 -2.01
C ARG A 63 1.61 -6.51 -0.55
N LEU A 64 2.72 -6.02 -0.03
CA LEU A 64 2.82 -5.39 1.28
C LEU A 64 3.54 -4.07 1.12
N ASP A 65 2.83 -2.98 1.38
CA ASP A 65 3.39 -1.63 1.41
C ASP A 65 3.51 -1.17 2.87
N LEU A 66 4.69 -0.70 3.24
CA LEU A 66 4.97 -0.14 4.56
C LEU A 66 5.05 1.37 4.44
N VAL A 67 4.23 2.05 5.23
CA VAL A 67 4.16 3.51 5.32
C VAL A 67 4.61 3.93 6.72
N CYS A 68 5.27 5.08 6.80
CA CYS A 68 5.62 5.72 8.05
C CYS A 68 4.88 7.06 8.14
N ASP A 69 4.00 7.25 9.14
CA ASP A 69 3.25 8.51 9.36
C ASP A 69 4.16 9.75 9.41
N ASN A 70 5.42 9.56 9.80
CA ASN A 70 6.44 10.59 9.76
C ASN A 70 7.74 9.99 9.21
N ASP A 71 8.43 10.74 8.36
CA ASP A 71 9.77 10.38 7.90
C ASP A 71 10.80 10.54 9.03
N ASN A 72 10.88 9.53 9.90
CA ASN A 72 11.94 9.41 10.88
C ASN A 72 12.76 8.13 10.68
N SER A 73 14.05 8.22 11.03
CA SER A 73 15.00 7.12 10.87
C SER A 73 14.59 5.86 11.61
N ARG A 74 13.96 5.99 12.79
CA ARG A 74 13.49 4.86 13.59
C ARG A 74 12.44 4.04 12.83
N CYS A 75 11.46 4.68 12.22
CA CYS A 75 10.42 4.00 11.46
C CYS A 75 11.02 3.30 10.22
N ARG A 76 11.87 4.01 9.47
CA ARG A 76 12.58 3.44 8.31
C ARG A 76 13.44 2.23 8.68
N GLU A 77 14.14 2.27 9.81
CA GLU A 77 14.93 1.13 10.31
C GLU A 77 14.06 -0.04 10.75
N ALA A 78 12.92 0.23 11.37
CA ALA A 78 11.96 -0.80 11.77
C ALA A 78 11.34 -1.47 10.54
N ALA A 79 10.90 -0.69 9.53
CA ALA A 79 10.36 -1.18 8.27
C ALA A 79 11.34 -2.08 7.48
N ARG A 80 12.65 -1.81 7.59
CA ARG A 80 13.70 -2.66 7.00
C ARG A 80 13.80 -4.04 7.63
N LYS A 81 13.39 -4.19 8.89
CA LYS A 81 13.42 -5.47 9.62
C LYS A 81 12.18 -6.32 9.36
N VAL A 82 11.06 -5.70 8.99
CA VAL A 82 9.82 -6.40 8.65
C VAL A 82 10.07 -7.41 7.53
N ARG A 83 9.48 -8.60 7.67
CA ARG A 83 9.56 -9.67 6.68
C ARG A 83 8.17 -10.20 6.36
N TYR A 84 7.89 -10.32 5.07
CA TYR A 84 6.74 -11.07 4.58
C TYR A 84 7.15 -12.52 4.33
N VAL A 85 6.47 -13.46 4.98
CA VAL A 85 6.74 -14.89 4.85
C VAL A 85 5.46 -15.65 4.52
N TYR A 86 5.62 -16.77 3.84
CA TYR A 86 4.52 -17.67 3.54
C TYR A 86 4.97 -19.11 3.74
N ASP A 87 4.00 -19.96 4.06
CA ASP A 87 4.16 -21.41 4.12
C ASP A 87 2.91 -22.10 3.61
N THR A 88 3.09 -23.25 2.97
CA THR A 88 2.01 -24.09 2.47
C THR A 88 2.02 -25.39 3.24
N SER A 89 0.88 -25.77 3.82
CA SER A 89 0.71 -26.99 4.59
C SER A 89 -0.61 -27.66 4.21
N GLY A 90 -0.55 -28.74 3.43
CA GLY A 90 -1.73 -29.41 2.91
C GLY A 90 -2.48 -28.50 1.92
N ASP A 91 -3.76 -28.26 2.21
CA ASP A 91 -4.69 -27.41 1.46
C ASP A 91 -4.69 -25.94 1.93
N GLU A 92 -3.84 -25.58 2.90
CA GLU A 92 -3.76 -24.23 3.44
C GLU A 92 -2.46 -23.50 3.01
N LEU A 93 -2.63 -22.27 2.51
CA LEU A 93 -1.57 -21.30 2.34
C LEU A 93 -1.66 -20.27 3.48
N ARG A 94 -0.59 -20.13 4.26
CA ARG A 94 -0.51 -19.17 5.36
C ARG A 94 0.45 -18.04 5.01
N LEU A 95 -0.05 -16.81 5.11
CA LEU A 95 0.66 -15.56 4.83
C LEU A 95 0.85 -14.82 6.15
N ARG A 96 2.09 -14.41 6.46
CA ARG A 96 2.42 -13.77 7.75
C ARG A 96 3.39 -12.62 7.60
N VAL A 97 3.21 -11.59 8.41
CA VAL A 97 4.21 -10.53 8.63
C VAL A 97 5.00 -10.84 9.90
N ARG A 98 6.33 -10.86 9.80
CA ARG A 98 7.25 -11.09 10.91
C ARG A 98 8.08 -9.85 11.21
N ASP A 99 8.56 -9.80 12.45
CA ASP A 99 9.39 -8.71 12.98
C ASP A 99 8.68 -7.35 12.92
N TRP A 100 7.34 -7.38 13.05
CA TRP A 100 6.54 -6.18 13.18
C TRP A 100 6.93 -5.41 14.45
N PRO A 101 7.13 -4.08 14.39
CA PRO A 101 7.49 -3.29 15.54
C PRO A 101 6.36 -3.36 16.59
N LYS A 102 6.70 -3.68 17.84
CA LYS A 102 5.75 -3.55 18.95
C LYS A 102 5.82 -2.11 19.46
N GLY A 103 4.65 -1.48 19.59
CA GLY A 103 4.50 -0.14 20.19
C GLY A 103 4.87 -0.11 21.66
#